data_AF-A0A2M9KAQ6-F1
#
_entry.id   AF-A0A2M9KAQ6-F1
#
_cell.length_a   1.000
_cell.length_b   1.000
_cell.length_c   1.000
_cell.angle_alpha   90.00
_cell.angle_beta   90.00
_cell.angle_gamma   90.00
#
_symmetry.space_group_name_H-M   'P 1'
#
loop_
_entity.id
_entity.type
_entity.pdbx_description
1 polymer ?
#
loop_
_entity_poly.entity_id
_entity_poly.type
_entity_poly.pdbx_seq_one_letter_code
_entity_poly.pdbx_strand_id
1 'polypeptide(L)'
;MSAAAIGLTAPISSASNESSWQQGCRGYWYSTSGHGYCSSASNYPSFSYWTQYDCNAEIDTEHHDKLYSGYVGKYDTHECTFKINKTHVTYSV
;
A
#
# COMPACT_ATOMS: atom_id res chain seq x y z
N MET A 1 -29.27 14.12 -22.31
CA MET A 1 -29.37 13.23 -21.13
C MET A 1 -27.99 12.62 -20.92
N SER A 2 -27.33 12.96 -19.82
CA SER A 2 -25.99 12.45 -19.48
C SER A 2 -26.09 10.98 -19.08
N ALA A 3 -25.34 10.12 -19.77
CA ALA A 3 -25.04 8.78 -19.29
C ALA A 3 -23.69 8.85 -18.56
N ALA A 4 -23.72 9.04 -17.24
CA ALA A 4 -22.56 8.78 -16.42
C ALA A 4 -22.34 7.26 -16.41
N ALA A 5 -21.35 6.78 -17.14
CA ALA A 5 -20.86 5.42 -17.02
C ALA A 5 -20.18 5.30 -15.64
N ILE A 6 -20.95 4.97 -14.62
CA ILE A 6 -20.42 4.51 -13.34
C ILE A 6 -19.96 3.07 -13.61
N GLY A 7 -18.78 2.95 -14.21
CA GLY A 7 -18.08 1.69 -14.29
C GLY A 7 -17.76 1.25 -12.88
N LEU A 8 -18.63 0.43 -12.29
CA LEU A 8 -18.32 -0.36 -11.12
C LEU A 8 -17.18 -1.28 -11.54
N THR A 9 -15.94 -0.85 -11.36
CA THR A 9 -14.79 -1.73 -11.32
C THR A 9 -14.97 -2.60 -10.09
N ALA A 10 -15.77 -3.67 -10.22
CA ALA A 10 -15.77 -4.74 -9.24
C ALA A 10 -14.30 -5.14 -9.04
N PRO A 11 -13.82 -5.30 -7.80
CA PRO A 11 -12.46 -5.71 -7.56
C PRO A 11 -12.30 -7.09 -8.23
N ILE A 12 -11.66 -7.10 -9.39
CA ILE A 12 -11.12 -8.32 -9.98
C ILE A 12 -10.35 -8.98 -8.85
N SER A 13 -10.64 -10.26 -8.58
CA SER A 13 -9.87 -11.05 -7.61
C SER A 13 -8.47 -11.26 -8.18
N SER A 14 -7.67 -10.19 -8.21
CA SER A 14 -6.26 -10.21 -8.49
C SER A 14 -5.61 -10.77 -7.23
N ALA A 15 -4.79 -11.81 -7.38
CA ALA A 15 -3.87 -12.16 -6.30
C ALA A 15 -3.08 -10.89 -5.95
N SER A 16 -3.03 -10.54 -4.67
CA SER A 16 -2.24 -9.38 -4.25
C SER A 16 -0.78 -9.66 -4.57
N ASN A 17 -0.15 -8.78 -5.33
CA ASN A 17 1.29 -8.70 -5.38
C ASN A 17 1.79 -8.22 -4.02
N GLU A 18 2.98 -8.66 -3.63
CA GLU A 18 3.54 -8.42 -2.30
C GLU A 18 5.00 -8.00 -2.42
N SER A 19 5.40 -7.01 -1.61
CA SER A 19 6.79 -6.61 -1.48
C SER A 19 7.51 -7.49 -0.46
N SER A 20 8.83 -7.38 -0.41
CA SER A 20 9.61 -7.97 0.69
C SER A 20 9.19 -7.40 2.04
N TRP A 21 9.29 -8.22 3.09
CA TRP A 21 9.09 -7.81 4.47
C TRP A 21 10.19 -6.87 4.95
N GLN A 22 9.78 -5.82 5.66
CA GLN A 22 10.63 -4.81 6.29
C GLN A 22 10.10 -4.56 7.69
N GLN A 23 10.87 -4.96 8.70
CA GLN A 23 10.51 -4.76 10.11
C GLN A 23 9.09 -5.27 10.46
N GLY A 24 8.69 -6.40 9.87
CA GLY A 24 7.38 -7.01 10.11
C GLY A 24 6.22 -6.35 9.37
N CYS A 25 6.49 -5.43 8.43
CA CYS A 25 5.53 -4.80 7.53
C CYS A 25 5.95 -4.97 6.05
N ARG A 26 4.99 -4.91 5.12
CA ARG A 26 5.24 -4.92 3.67
C ARG A 26 4.09 -4.27 2.91
N GLY A 27 4.36 -3.88 1.67
CA GLY A 27 3.33 -3.39 0.78
C GLY A 27 2.64 -4.53 0.04
N TYR A 28 1.34 -4.39 -0.15
CA TYR A 28 0.52 -5.24 -1.00
C TYR A 28 -0.17 -4.38 -2.05
N TRP A 29 -0.27 -4.86 -3.29
CA TRP A 29 -1.03 -4.18 -4.32
C TRP A 29 -1.72 -5.13 -5.27
N TYR A 30 -2.75 -4.61 -5.92
CA TYR A 30 -3.55 -5.30 -6.91
C TYR A 30 -3.31 -4.65 -8.28
N SER A 31 -4.37 -4.42 -9.05
CA SER A 31 -4.28 -3.64 -10.29
C SER A 31 -3.99 -2.17 -9.97
N THR A 32 -4.93 -1.48 -9.33
CA THR A 32 -4.92 -0.02 -9.11
C THR A 32 -4.75 0.35 -7.64
N SER A 33 -5.15 -0.53 -6.72
CA SER A 33 -5.12 -0.26 -5.28
C SER A 33 -4.03 -1.02 -4.56
N GLY A 34 -3.50 -0.43 -3.49
CA GLY A 34 -2.50 -1.02 -2.64
C GLY A 34 -2.61 -0.54 -1.20
N HIS A 35 -1.88 -1.20 -0.31
CA HIS A 35 -1.86 -0.91 1.12
C HIS A 35 -0.57 -1.41 1.78
N GLY A 36 -0.16 -0.77 2.87
CA GLY A 36 0.77 -1.34 3.84
C GLY A 36 0.08 -2.35 4.75
N TYR A 37 0.73 -3.47 5.04
CA TYR A 37 0.27 -4.47 5.99
C TYR A 37 1.41 -4.94 6.89
N CYS A 38 1.12 -5.10 8.18
CA CYS A 38 2.05 -5.67 9.15
C CYS A 38 1.53 -6.99 9.71
N SER A 39 2.43 -7.96 9.84
CA SER A 39 2.21 -9.19 10.62
C SER A 39 2.61 -9.00 12.08
N SER A 40 3.56 -8.11 12.35
CA SER A 40 3.95 -7.61 13.67
C SER A 40 4.95 -6.48 13.46
N ALA A 41 4.50 -5.23 13.46
CA ALA A 41 5.38 -4.08 13.27
C ALA A 41 6.46 -4.05 14.35
N SER A 42 7.74 -4.03 13.94
CA SER A 42 8.81 -3.66 14.87
C SER A 42 8.58 -2.21 15.27
N ASN A 43 8.80 -1.87 16.54
CA ASN A 43 8.80 -0.48 17.01
C ASN A 43 10.11 -0.17 17.74
N TYR A 44 11.17 -0.96 17.52
CA TYR A 44 12.43 -0.77 18.21
C TYR A 44 13.58 -0.44 17.26
N PRO A 45 14.13 0.80 17.28
CA PRO A 45 13.68 1.98 18.02
C PRO A 45 12.64 2.78 17.21
N SER A 46 11.50 3.12 17.81
CA SER A 46 10.42 3.99 17.32
C SER A 46 10.29 4.15 15.79
N PHE A 47 10.03 3.05 15.08
CA PHE A 47 10.00 3.09 13.62
C PHE A 47 8.79 3.84 13.07
N SER A 48 9.07 4.67 12.08
CA SER A 48 8.12 5.20 11.11
C SER A 48 8.15 4.31 9.87
N TYR A 49 6.99 3.96 9.32
CA TYR A 49 6.87 3.19 8.09
C TYR A 49 6.48 4.11 6.94
N TRP A 50 7.21 4.01 5.84
CA TRP A 50 6.89 4.73 4.61
C TRP A 50 6.45 3.70 3.57
N THR A 51 5.33 3.94 2.90
CA THR A 51 4.81 3.07 1.85
C THR A 51 4.80 3.84 0.54
N GLN A 52 5.64 3.41 -0.40
CA GLN A 52 5.71 3.98 -1.75
C GLN A 52 4.85 3.16 -2.71
N TYR A 53 4.09 3.85 -3.55
CA TYR A 53 3.30 3.33 -4.66
C TYR A 53 3.85 3.87 -5.98
N ASP A 54 4.42 2.98 -6.79
CA ASP A 54 4.84 3.30 -8.17
C ASP A 54 3.60 3.22 -9.06
N CYS A 55 3.02 4.38 -9.37
CA CYS A 55 1.82 4.49 -10.18
C CYS A 55 2.21 4.62 -11.66
N ASN A 56 1.75 3.70 -12.49
CA ASN A 56 2.13 3.70 -13.90
C ASN A 56 1.54 4.89 -14.67
N ALA A 57 2.41 5.69 -15.26
CA ALA A 57 2.05 6.89 -16.03
C ALA A 57 1.32 7.95 -15.19
N GLU A 58 1.51 7.90 -13.88
CA GLU A 58 1.03 8.89 -12.90
C GLU A 58 2.21 9.30 -12.01
N ILE A 59 1.97 10.23 -11.09
CA ILE A 59 2.97 10.61 -10.08
C ILE A 59 3.00 9.53 -9.00
N ASP A 60 4.19 9.01 -8.71
CA ASP A 60 4.40 8.10 -7.58
C ASP A 60 4.01 8.77 -6.26
N THR A 61 3.38 8.00 -5.38
CA THR A 61 2.93 8.49 -4.08
C THR A 61 3.66 7.78 -2.96
N GLU A 62 4.04 8.51 -1.92
CA GLU A 62 4.62 7.95 -0.70
C GLU A 62 3.81 8.42 0.52
N HIS A 63 3.38 7.47 1.34
CA HIS A 63 2.66 7.73 2.58
C HIS A 63 3.52 7.36 3.79
N HIS A 64 3.25 8.00 4.93
CA HIS A 64 3.99 7.84 6.16
C HIS A 64 3.06 7.53 7.32
N ASP A 65 3.36 6.45 8.05
CA ASP A 65 2.60 6.03 9.23
C ASP A 65 3.50 5.64 10.40
N LYS A 66 3.08 6.01 11.60
CA LYS A 66 3.71 5.58 12.86
C LYS A 66 2.89 4.48 13.48
N LEU A 67 3.45 3.27 13.51
CA LEU A 67 2.78 2.08 14.03
C LEU A 67 3.35 1.71 15.39
N TYR A 68 2.49 1.30 16.32
CA TYR A 68 2.94 0.83 17.63
C TYR A 68 3.57 -0.58 17.55
N SER A 69 4.35 -0.94 18.57
CA SER A 69 5.04 -2.25 18.65
C SER A 69 4.06 -3.42 18.58
N GLY A 70 4.30 -4.35 17.66
CA GLY A 70 3.46 -5.51 17.45
C GLY A 70 2.15 -5.20 16.73
N TYR A 71 2.00 -4.02 16.11
CA TYR A 71 0.84 -3.73 15.27
C TYR A 71 0.68 -4.81 14.19
N VAL A 72 -0.55 -5.32 14.06
CA VAL A 72 -0.95 -6.32 13.06
C VAL A 72 -2.15 -5.79 12.30
N GLY A 73 -2.09 -5.79 10.98
CA GLY A 73 -3.18 -5.34 10.13
C GLY A 73 -2.74 -4.40 9.02
N LYS A 74 -3.73 -3.84 8.32
CA LYS A 74 -3.55 -2.87 7.25
C LYS A 74 -3.52 -1.47 7.82
N TYR A 75 -2.48 -0.70 7.55
CA TYR A 75 -2.29 0.63 8.15
C TYR A 75 -2.35 1.80 7.16
N ASP A 76 -2.32 1.52 5.86
CA ASP A 76 -2.39 2.54 4.81
C ASP A 76 -3.26 2.02 3.66
N THR A 77 -3.74 2.89 2.77
CA THR A 77 -4.40 2.48 1.52
C THR A 77 -4.26 3.58 0.49
N HIS A 78 -3.87 3.22 -0.73
CA HIS A 78 -3.77 4.13 -1.87
C HIS A 78 -4.34 3.49 -3.14
N GLU A 79 -4.86 4.32 -4.04
CA GLU A 79 -5.38 3.91 -5.34
C GLU A 79 -4.82 4.83 -6.44
N CYS A 80 -4.08 4.24 -7.38
CA CYS A 80 -3.68 4.88 -8.63
C CYS A 80 -4.81 4.73 -9.66
N THR A 81 -4.89 5.62 -10.64
CA THR A 81 -5.94 5.59 -11.67
C THR A 81 -5.78 4.41 -12.64
N PHE A 82 -4.54 4.09 -13.05
CA PHE A 82 -4.29 3.09 -14.09
C PHE A 82 -3.80 1.76 -13.55
N LYS A 83 -2.63 1.75 -12.89
CA LYS A 83 -2.12 0.58 -12.17
C LYS A 83 -0.99 0.95 -11.23
N ILE A 84 -0.78 0.11 -10.23
CA ILE A 84 0.44 0.08 -9.41
C ILE A 84 1.40 -0.95 -10.02
N ASN A 85 2.62 -0.52 -10.36
CA ASN A 85 3.67 -1.43 -10.84
C ASN A 85 4.32 -2.19 -9.67
N LYS A 86 4.61 -1.46 -8.59
CA LYS A 86 5.25 -1.99 -7.39
C LYS A 86 4.84 -1.18 -6.17
N THR A 87 4.92 -1.82 -5.01
CA THR A 87 4.96 -1.10 -3.73
C THR A 87 6.24 -1.39 -2.99
N HIS A 88 6.70 -0.44 -2.19
CA HIS A 88 7.85 -0.63 -1.34
C HIS A 88 7.60 -0.02 0.03
N VAL A 89 7.81 -0.82 1.08
CA VAL A 89 7.79 -0.31 2.46
C VAL A 89 9.23 -0.06 2.89
N THR A 90 9.50 1.11 3.47
CA THR A 90 10.75 1.40 4.18
C THR A 90 10.43 1.80 5.61
N TYR A 91 11.47 1.81 6.45
CA TYR A 91 11.36 2.28 7.82
C TYR A 91 12.45 3.31 8.13
N SER A 92 12.13 4.23 9.02
CA SER A 92 13.10 5.19 9.58
C SER A 92 13.00 5.20 11.11
N VAL A 93 14.17 5.31 11.75
CA VAL A 93 14.33 5.48 13.21
C VAL A 93 14.21 6.93 13.64
#